data_AF-A0A7S1LQD6-F1
#
_entry.id   AF-A0A7S1LQD6-F1
#
_cell.length_a   1.000
_cell.length_b   1.000
_cell.length_c   1.000
_cell.angle_alpha   90.00
_cell.angle_beta   90.00
_cell.angle_gamma   90.00
#
_symmetry.space_group_name_H-M   'P 1'
#
loop_
_entity.id
_entity.type
_entity.pdbx_description
1 polymer ?
#
loop_
_entity_poly.entity_id
_entity_poly.type
_entity_poly.pdbx_seq_one_letter_code
_entity_poly.pdbx_strand_id
1 'polypeptide(L)'
;ITADGDKYLSFEDLTFGNVVFGPSTPQEQQGTEDPRLAKRPDGTYLMFYTAVEVATTGAWIARLSLATSMDPLNPGGWTRYGALFPDVDGFQFTKSGALLVNPTGTSYLIFGDCSLYNGLQVATASPDFTSYTVIEDVLLVEKRPGMFDSALVESGPPPMQLVDGNWLFVYNAAQSLQGVPNKLFYNPGYVILNGSNPLQVLQ
;
A
#
# COMPACT_ATOMS: atom_id res chain seq x y z
N ILE A 1 -28.16 -8.19 4.51
CA ILE A 1 -28.65 -7.16 5.47
C ILE A 1 -27.43 -6.67 6.22
N THR A 2 -26.86 -5.54 5.82
CA THR A 2 -25.94 -4.80 6.69
C THR A 2 -26.78 -4.05 7.72
N ALA A 3 -26.18 -3.72 8.87
CA ALA A 3 -26.88 -3.15 10.03
C ALA A 3 -27.48 -1.74 9.80
N ASP A 4 -27.29 -1.12 8.63
CA ASP A 4 -27.60 0.30 8.37
C ASP A 4 -28.62 0.56 7.26
N GLY A 5 -29.48 -0.42 6.96
CA GLY A 5 -30.47 -0.29 5.88
C GLY A 5 -29.82 -0.23 4.50
N ASP A 6 -30.61 -0.41 3.45
CA ASP A 6 -30.13 -0.53 2.08
C ASP A 6 -29.58 0.81 1.53
N LYS A 7 -28.40 1.22 1.99
CA LYS A 7 -27.58 2.26 1.35
C LYS A 7 -26.81 1.60 0.22
N TYR A 8 -27.37 1.65 -0.98
CA TYR A 8 -26.60 1.36 -2.17
C TYR A 8 -25.54 2.45 -2.34
N LEU A 9 -24.29 2.04 -2.53
CA LEU A 9 -23.24 2.94 -2.99
C LEU A 9 -23.59 3.35 -4.43
N SER A 10 -23.83 4.64 -4.65
CA SER A 10 -23.90 5.22 -5.99
C SER A 10 -22.57 5.86 -6.31
N PHE A 11 -22.05 5.60 -7.51
CA PHE A 11 -20.86 6.24 -8.04
C PHE A 11 -21.27 7.16 -9.18
N GLU A 12 -20.68 8.34 -9.22
CA GLU A 12 -20.86 9.28 -10.33
C GLU A 12 -19.72 9.11 -11.33
N ASP A 13 -19.99 9.39 -12.60
CA ASP A 13 -18.95 9.43 -13.63
C ASP A 13 -18.00 10.59 -13.34
N LEU A 14 -16.71 10.27 -13.18
CA LEU A 14 -15.67 11.26 -12.94
C LEU A 14 -15.09 11.77 -14.26
N THR A 15 -14.81 13.07 -14.31
CA THR A 15 -14.09 13.73 -15.40
C THR A 15 -12.68 14.11 -14.97
N PHE A 16 -11.85 14.59 -15.90
CA PHE A 16 -10.53 15.14 -15.55
C PHE A 16 -10.61 16.31 -14.55
N GLY A 17 -11.72 17.05 -14.54
CA GLY A 17 -11.95 18.13 -13.57
C GLY A 17 -12.14 17.64 -12.12
N ASN A 18 -12.36 16.34 -11.92
CA ASN A 18 -12.51 15.71 -10.61
C ASN A 18 -11.19 15.13 -10.07
N VAL A 19 -10.07 15.29 -10.79
CA VAL A 19 -8.77 14.78 -10.34
C VAL A 19 -8.31 15.56 -9.11
N VAL A 20 -8.09 14.83 -8.01
CA VAL A 20 -7.71 15.40 -6.70
C VAL A 20 -6.23 15.22 -6.37
N PHE A 21 -5.53 14.37 -7.11
CA PHE A 21 -4.12 14.12 -6.93
C PHE A 21 -3.51 13.67 -8.26
N GLY A 22 -2.32 14.18 -8.57
CA GLY A 22 -1.60 13.84 -9.79
C GLY A 22 -0.13 14.26 -9.71
N PRO A 23 0.65 13.97 -10.77
CA PRO A 23 2.06 14.31 -10.84
C PRO A 23 2.34 15.81 -10.66
N SER A 24 3.33 16.13 -9.82
CA SER A 24 3.74 17.51 -9.52
C SER A 24 5.23 17.67 -9.20
N THR A 25 5.94 16.56 -8.98
CA THR A 25 7.37 16.51 -8.63
C THR A 25 8.17 15.67 -9.64
N PRO A 26 9.50 15.82 -9.71
CA PRO A 26 10.34 15.01 -10.61
C PRO A 26 10.17 13.50 -10.39
N GLN A 27 10.02 13.06 -9.14
CA GLN A 27 9.83 11.65 -8.78
C GLN A 27 8.49 11.08 -9.24
N GLU A 28 7.55 11.93 -9.66
CA GLU A 28 6.23 11.56 -10.16
C GLU A 28 6.15 11.70 -11.69
N GLN A 29 7.25 11.96 -12.42
CA GLN A 29 7.17 12.38 -13.83
C GLN A 29 6.41 11.40 -14.75
N GLN A 30 6.39 10.11 -14.37
CA GLN A 30 5.69 9.07 -15.13
C GLN A 30 4.34 8.71 -14.52
N GLY A 31 4.01 9.19 -13.32
CA GLY A 31 2.71 8.93 -12.71
C GLY A 31 2.71 8.93 -11.19
N THR A 32 1.48 8.95 -10.69
CA THR A 32 1.12 8.69 -9.29
C THR A 32 0.11 7.55 -9.30
N GLU A 33 0.48 6.37 -8.79
CA GLU A 33 -0.28 5.14 -8.98
C GLU A 33 -0.73 4.52 -7.65
N ASP A 34 -1.78 3.70 -7.73
CA ASP A 34 -2.31 2.83 -6.68
C ASP A 34 -2.41 3.44 -5.27
N PRO A 35 -3.13 4.56 -5.09
CA PRO A 35 -3.23 5.21 -3.79
C PRO A 35 -3.97 4.33 -2.77
N ARG A 36 -3.41 4.24 -1.56
CA ARG A 36 -4.04 3.60 -0.39
C ARG A 36 -4.18 4.66 0.70
N LEU A 37 -5.43 4.85 1.15
CA LEU A 37 -5.77 5.87 2.15
C LEU A 37 -5.94 5.26 3.53
N ALA A 38 -5.29 5.87 4.52
CA ALA A 38 -5.58 5.66 5.93
C ALA A 38 -5.99 6.99 6.57
N LYS A 39 -6.65 6.93 7.72
CA LYS A 39 -7.08 8.13 8.45
C LYS A 39 -6.52 8.12 9.87
N ARG A 40 -5.83 9.19 10.25
CA ARG A 40 -5.36 9.41 11.62
C ARG A 40 -6.52 9.74 12.55
N PRO A 41 -6.38 9.54 13.87
CA PRO A 41 -7.37 9.95 14.86
C PRO A 41 -7.71 11.45 14.82
N ASP A 42 -6.76 12.30 14.43
CA ASP A 42 -6.96 13.75 14.28
C ASP A 42 -7.77 14.16 13.03
N GLY A 43 -8.18 13.19 12.21
CA GLY A 43 -8.97 13.40 11.00
C GLY A 43 -8.15 13.54 9.73
N THR A 44 -6.82 13.59 9.81
CA THR A 44 -5.94 13.70 8.63
C THR A 44 -5.94 12.42 7.82
N TYR A 45 -6.10 12.55 6.51
CA TYR A 45 -5.91 11.48 5.54
C TYR A 45 -4.43 11.34 5.20
N LEU A 46 -3.94 10.11 5.24
CA LEU A 46 -2.63 9.68 4.80
C LEU A 46 -2.82 8.93 3.48
N MET A 47 -2.17 9.37 2.41
CA MET A 47 -2.14 8.68 1.12
C MET A 47 -0.75 8.09 0.90
N PHE A 48 -0.69 6.76 0.85
CA PHE A 48 0.47 6.03 0.37
C PHE A 48 0.26 5.75 -1.11
N TYR A 49 1.10 6.32 -1.95
CA TYR A 49 1.01 6.19 -3.40
C TYR A 49 2.36 5.82 -3.99
N THR A 50 2.34 5.31 -5.22
CA THR A 50 3.56 5.01 -5.96
C THR A 50 3.89 6.20 -6.84
N ALA A 51 4.99 6.90 -6.55
CA ALA A 51 5.55 7.91 -7.44
C ALA A 51 6.47 7.22 -8.44
N VAL A 52 6.21 7.41 -9.74
CA VAL A 52 6.95 6.72 -10.80
C VAL A 52 7.84 7.72 -11.54
N GLU A 53 9.12 7.39 -11.66
CA GLU A 53 10.10 8.15 -12.41
C GLU A 53 10.96 7.24 -13.29
N VAL A 54 11.81 7.85 -14.12
CA VAL A 54 12.78 7.13 -14.95
C VAL A 54 14.16 7.66 -14.65
N ALA A 55 15.09 6.76 -14.30
CA ALA A 55 16.50 7.08 -14.11
C ALA A 55 17.12 7.65 -15.40
N THR A 56 18.26 8.33 -15.26
CA THR A 56 19.04 8.80 -16.42
C THR A 56 19.48 7.67 -17.35
N THR A 57 19.53 6.43 -16.85
CA THR A 57 19.82 5.21 -17.62
C THR A 57 18.62 4.68 -18.42
N GLY A 58 17.43 5.25 -18.24
CA GLY A 58 16.17 4.77 -18.83
C GLY A 58 15.46 3.69 -17.99
N ALA A 59 15.99 3.32 -16.81
CA ALA A 59 15.34 2.36 -15.92
C ALA A 59 14.15 2.98 -15.19
N TRP A 60 13.04 2.24 -15.08
CA TRP A 60 11.88 2.63 -14.29
C TRP A 60 12.20 2.55 -12.79
N ILE A 61 11.73 3.54 -12.03
CA ILE A 61 11.83 3.59 -10.57
C ILE A 61 10.43 3.85 -10.02
N ALA A 62 10.02 3.04 -9.05
CA ALA A 62 8.78 3.25 -8.31
C ALA A 62 9.10 3.48 -6.84
N ARG A 63 8.56 4.58 -6.30
CA ARG A 63 8.82 5.02 -4.92
C ARG A 63 7.54 5.07 -4.12
N LEU A 64 7.54 4.36 -3.00
CA LEU A 64 6.45 4.44 -2.04
C LEU A 64 6.54 5.80 -1.38
N SER A 65 5.56 6.64 -1.68
CA SER A 65 5.54 8.03 -1.30
C SER A 65 4.33 8.34 -0.43
N LEU A 66 4.46 9.36 0.40
CA LEU A 66 3.42 9.81 1.31
C LEU A 66 2.93 11.21 0.93
N ALA A 67 1.62 11.39 0.95
CA ALA A 67 0.98 12.70 0.99
C ALA A 67 -0.10 12.72 2.07
N THR A 68 -0.42 13.90 2.60
CA THR A 68 -1.48 14.04 3.61
C THR A 68 -2.43 15.18 3.27
N SER A 69 -3.67 15.07 3.74
CA SER A 69 -4.66 16.14 3.61
C SER A 69 -5.71 16.07 4.71
N MET A 70 -6.27 17.22 5.08
CA MET A 70 -7.50 17.27 5.89
C MET A 70 -8.76 17.07 5.04
N ASP A 71 -8.68 17.32 3.74
CA ASP A 71 -9.76 17.18 2.77
C ASP A 71 -9.21 16.55 1.49
N PRO A 72 -9.34 15.23 1.33
CA PRO A 72 -8.76 14.51 0.21
C PRO A 72 -9.45 14.82 -1.12
N LEU A 73 -10.59 15.53 -1.09
CA LEU A 73 -11.31 15.98 -2.27
C LEU A 73 -10.84 17.35 -2.78
N ASN A 74 -10.05 18.08 -2.00
CA ASN A 74 -9.46 19.34 -2.41
C ASN A 74 -8.09 19.11 -3.06
N PRO A 75 -7.93 19.32 -4.39
CA PRO A 75 -6.65 19.08 -5.06
C PRO A 75 -5.50 19.95 -4.53
N GLY A 76 -5.81 21.16 -4.03
CA GLY A 76 -4.83 22.07 -3.42
C GLY A 76 -4.55 21.77 -1.94
N GLY A 77 -5.24 20.79 -1.35
CA GLY A 77 -5.15 20.45 0.07
C GLY A 77 -4.10 19.40 0.41
N TRP A 78 -3.35 18.90 -0.56
CA TRP A 78 -2.37 17.82 -0.35
C TRP A 78 -0.98 18.34 -0.01
N THR A 79 -0.44 17.92 1.13
CA THR A 79 0.97 18.10 1.50
C THR A 79 1.75 16.83 1.14
N ARG A 80 2.73 16.92 0.24
CA ARG A 80 3.58 15.80 -0.17
C ARG A 80 4.84 15.72 0.72
N TYR A 81 5.11 14.53 1.23
CA TYR A 81 6.33 14.22 1.99
C TYR A 81 7.41 13.56 1.12
N GLY A 82 7.02 13.06 -0.07
CA GLY A 82 7.92 12.36 -0.99
C GLY A 82 8.10 10.90 -0.62
N ALA A 83 9.19 10.31 -1.12
CA ALA A 83 9.50 8.90 -0.92
C ALA A 83 9.82 8.61 0.56
N LEU A 84 9.23 7.53 1.10
CA LEU A 84 9.44 7.11 2.49
C LEU A 84 10.80 6.47 2.73
N PHE A 85 11.37 5.84 1.69
CA PHE A 85 12.63 5.10 1.75
C PHE A 85 13.59 5.58 0.64
N PRO A 86 14.09 6.83 0.73
CA PRO A 86 14.90 7.42 -0.34
C PRO A 86 16.31 6.83 -0.44
N ASP A 87 16.89 6.40 0.69
CA ASP A 87 18.28 5.94 0.82
C ASP A 87 18.45 4.44 0.53
N VAL A 88 17.38 3.79 0.10
CA VAL A 88 17.43 2.43 -0.42
C VAL A 88 18.04 2.57 -1.82
N ASP A 89 19.37 2.68 -1.86
CA ASP A 89 20.25 3.02 -3.00
C ASP A 89 20.41 1.87 -4.01
N GLY A 90 19.87 2.04 -5.23
CA GLY A 90 19.92 1.04 -6.32
C GLY A 90 18.67 0.16 -6.50
N PHE A 91 17.62 0.42 -5.74
CA PHE A 91 16.45 -0.45 -5.61
C PHE A 91 15.31 0.04 -6.49
N GLN A 92 14.74 -0.86 -7.29
CA GLN A 92 13.86 -0.43 -8.37
C GLN A 92 12.45 -0.13 -7.86
N PHE A 93 11.88 -0.88 -6.91
CA PHE A 93 10.48 -0.67 -6.48
C PHE A 93 10.28 -0.76 -4.96
N THR A 94 10.05 0.38 -4.31
CA THR A 94 9.27 0.43 -3.06
C THR A 94 7.87 0.88 -3.47
N LYS A 95 6.83 0.08 -3.23
CA LYS A 95 5.45 0.44 -3.63
C LYS A 95 4.42 -0.24 -2.75
N SER A 96 3.14 0.00 -3.02
CA SER A 96 2.01 -0.73 -2.43
C SER A 96 1.97 -0.68 -0.90
N GLY A 97 2.02 0.51 -0.30
CA GLY A 97 1.99 0.68 1.15
C GLY A 97 0.56 0.66 1.72
N ALA A 98 0.30 -0.25 2.67
CA ALA A 98 -0.96 -0.33 3.42
C ALA A 98 -0.68 -0.12 4.92
N LEU A 99 -1.26 0.94 5.49
CA LEU A 99 -1.05 1.28 6.90
C LEU A 99 -2.10 0.63 7.80
N LEU A 100 -1.67 -0.25 8.70
CA LEU A 100 -2.45 -0.68 9.85
C LEU A 100 -2.33 0.38 10.95
N VAL A 101 -3.44 1.08 11.21
CA VAL A 101 -3.55 2.03 12.33
C VAL A 101 -4.01 1.27 13.56
N ASN A 102 -3.11 1.06 14.52
CA ASN A 102 -3.42 0.39 15.79
C ASN A 102 -3.59 1.44 16.91
N PRO A 103 -4.80 1.69 17.43
CA PRO A 103 -5.02 2.71 18.46
C PRO A 103 -4.39 2.37 19.81
N THR A 104 -4.13 1.09 20.08
CA THR A 104 -3.68 0.58 21.38
C THR A 104 -2.25 0.05 21.38
N GLY A 105 -1.52 0.22 20.27
CA GLY A 105 -0.19 -0.34 20.11
C GLY A 105 0.56 0.23 18.91
N THR A 106 1.56 -0.52 18.44
CA THR A 106 2.36 -0.10 17.29
C THR A 106 1.53 -0.18 16.01
N SER A 107 1.59 0.89 15.22
CA SER A 107 1.04 0.94 13.87
C SER A 107 2.10 0.51 12.86
N TYR A 108 1.68 -0.26 11.85
CA TYR A 108 2.59 -0.89 10.90
C TYR A 108 2.22 -0.53 9.46
N LEU A 109 3.21 -0.10 8.69
CA LEU A 109 3.11 0.02 7.25
C LEU A 109 3.58 -1.30 6.63
N ILE A 110 2.70 -1.96 5.88
CA ILE A 110 2.98 -3.20 5.15
C ILE A 110 3.17 -2.83 3.68
N PHE A 111 4.30 -3.17 3.06
CA PHE A 111 4.63 -2.67 1.72
C PHE A 111 5.53 -3.59 0.91
N GLY A 112 5.65 -3.28 -0.38
CA GLY A 112 6.49 -3.98 -1.35
C GLY A 112 5.70 -4.69 -2.44
N ASP A 113 6.43 -5.19 -3.43
CA ASP A 113 5.94 -5.97 -4.58
C ASP A 113 6.77 -7.25 -4.82
N CYS A 114 7.58 -7.61 -3.84
CA CYS A 114 8.56 -8.70 -3.88
C CYS A 114 9.70 -8.57 -4.91
N SER A 115 9.92 -7.38 -5.48
CA SER A 115 11.10 -7.14 -6.32
C SER A 115 12.41 -7.18 -5.52
N LEU A 116 12.34 -6.82 -4.24
CA LEU A 116 13.49 -6.73 -3.33
C LEU A 116 13.62 -7.93 -2.39
N TYR A 117 12.48 -8.40 -1.87
CA TYR A 117 12.40 -9.47 -0.89
C TYR A 117 11.37 -10.51 -1.32
N ASN A 118 11.43 -11.72 -0.76
CA ASN A 118 10.47 -12.77 -1.12
C ASN A 118 9.04 -12.55 -0.57
N GLY A 119 8.75 -11.39 0.02
CA GLY A 119 7.48 -11.08 0.64
C GLY A 119 7.30 -9.59 0.93
N LEU A 120 6.15 -9.28 1.55
CA LEU A 120 5.81 -7.95 2.00
C LEU A 120 6.64 -7.55 3.23
N GLN A 121 7.37 -6.46 3.11
CA GLN A 121 8.12 -5.84 4.20
C GLN A 121 7.17 -5.13 5.17
N VAL A 122 7.66 -4.89 6.39
CA VAL A 122 6.92 -4.16 7.42
C VAL A 122 7.78 -3.05 8.01
N ALA A 123 7.17 -1.90 8.28
CA ALA A 123 7.80 -0.78 8.97
C ALA A 123 6.92 -0.26 10.11
N THR A 124 7.53 0.20 11.21
CA THR A 124 6.82 0.88 12.30
C THR A 124 6.61 2.36 11.97
N ALA A 125 5.41 2.86 12.20
CA ALA A 125 5.08 4.27 12.00
C ALA A 125 5.62 5.17 13.15
N SER A 126 6.06 6.38 12.82
CA SER A 126 6.26 7.44 13.81
C SER A 126 4.94 7.88 14.45
N PRO A 127 4.94 8.52 15.63
CA PRO A 127 3.70 8.96 16.30
C PRO A 127 2.82 9.89 15.47
N ASP A 128 3.41 10.69 14.58
CA ASP A 128 2.72 11.60 13.66
C ASP A 128 2.45 10.98 12.28
N PHE A 129 2.84 9.71 12.05
CA PHE A 129 2.66 8.97 10.80
C PHE A 129 3.34 9.58 9.57
N THR A 130 4.35 10.44 9.75
CA THR A 130 5.08 11.06 8.63
C THR A 130 6.36 10.33 8.25
N SER A 131 6.85 9.42 9.10
CA SER A 131 8.05 8.62 8.86
C SER A 131 7.84 7.17 9.31
N TYR A 132 8.61 6.26 8.70
CA TYR A 132 8.47 4.82 8.88
C TYR A 132 9.84 4.17 8.96
N THR A 133 10.02 3.28 9.93
CA THR A 133 11.28 2.55 10.14
C THR A 133 11.06 1.08 9.81
N VAL A 134 11.76 0.58 8.80
CA VAL A 134 11.67 -0.83 8.38
C VAL A 134 12.11 -1.75 9.51
N ILE A 135 11.36 -2.83 9.71
CA ILE A 135 11.73 -3.92 10.60
C ILE A 135 12.50 -4.92 9.76
N GLU A 136 13.81 -4.90 9.89
CA GLU A 136 14.70 -5.81 9.16
C GLU A 136 14.34 -7.28 9.42
N ASP A 137 14.56 -8.12 8.41
CA ASP A 137 14.35 -9.57 8.43
C ASP A 137 12.91 -10.05 8.73
N VAL A 138 11.91 -9.16 8.69
CA VAL A 138 10.49 -9.51 8.85
C VAL A 138 9.75 -9.36 7.52
N LEU A 139 9.20 -10.48 7.04
CA LEU A 139 8.29 -10.54 5.90
C LEU A 139 6.92 -11.08 6.36
N LEU A 140 5.84 -10.36 6.06
CA LEU A 140 4.50 -10.69 6.57
C LEU A 140 3.77 -11.72 5.71
N VAL A 141 3.77 -11.50 4.40
CA VAL A 141 3.18 -12.41 3.41
C VAL A 141 4.25 -12.67 2.38
N GLU A 142 4.69 -13.92 2.27
CA GLU A 142 5.71 -14.35 1.32
C GLU A 142 5.09 -15.02 0.10
N LYS A 143 5.79 -14.93 -1.04
CA LYS A 143 5.44 -15.69 -2.23
C LYS A 143 5.53 -17.18 -1.94
N ARG A 144 4.52 -17.94 -2.40
CA ARG A 144 4.48 -19.39 -2.21
C ARG A 144 4.69 -20.10 -3.54
N PRO A 145 5.79 -20.88 -3.69
CA PRO A 145 6.05 -21.60 -4.94
C PRO A 145 4.87 -22.50 -5.35
N GLY A 146 4.47 -22.41 -6.62
CA GLY A 146 3.38 -23.23 -7.18
C GLY A 146 1.96 -22.78 -6.80
N MET A 147 1.81 -21.71 -6.03
CA MET A 147 0.50 -21.15 -5.64
C MET A 147 0.14 -19.91 -6.46
N PHE A 148 -1.06 -19.37 -6.25
CA PHE A 148 -1.58 -18.19 -6.94
C PHE A 148 -0.77 -16.91 -6.70
N ASP A 149 0.06 -16.90 -5.64
CA ASP A 149 0.94 -15.83 -5.20
C ASP A 149 2.43 -16.16 -5.38
N SER A 150 2.74 -17.00 -6.37
CA SER A 150 4.10 -17.50 -6.62
C SER A 150 5.04 -16.48 -7.29
N ALA A 151 4.51 -15.51 -8.03
CA ALA A 151 5.32 -14.54 -8.79
C ALA A 151 5.46 -13.20 -8.07
N LEU A 152 4.40 -12.72 -7.43
CA LEU A 152 4.33 -11.41 -6.79
C LEU A 152 3.29 -11.42 -5.67
N VAL A 153 3.58 -10.69 -4.59
CA VAL A 153 2.57 -10.21 -3.64
C VAL A 153 2.78 -8.72 -3.39
N GLU A 154 1.67 -7.99 -3.28
CA GLU A 154 1.61 -6.54 -3.06
C GLU A 154 0.52 -6.25 -2.03
N SER A 155 0.75 -5.34 -1.09
CA SER A 155 -0.30 -5.00 -0.12
C SER A 155 -1.54 -4.45 -0.83
N GLY A 156 -2.74 -4.85 -0.41
CA GLY A 156 -4.00 -4.30 -0.91
C GLY A 156 -4.41 -3.05 -0.12
N PRO A 157 -5.66 -2.95 0.35
CA PRO A 157 -6.07 -1.87 1.24
C PRO A 157 -5.42 -2.00 2.64
N PRO A 158 -5.48 -0.94 3.46
CA PRO A 158 -5.22 -1.03 4.90
C PRO A 158 -5.92 -2.22 5.56
N PRO A 159 -5.25 -2.96 6.46
CA PRO A 159 -5.90 -4.01 7.23
C PRO A 159 -7.13 -3.50 7.99
N MET A 160 -8.21 -4.27 7.97
CA MET A 160 -9.47 -3.93 8.64
C MET A 160 -9.62 -4.76 9.91
N GLN A 161 -9.95 -4.11 11.02
CA GLN A 161 -10.19 -4.82 12.27
C GLN A 161 -11.50 -5.60 12.20
N LEU A 162 -11.44 -6.87 12.59
CA LEU A 162 -12.58 -7.76 12.73
C LEU A 162 -13.21 -7.62 14.12
N VAL A 163 -14.43 -8.13 14.26
CA VAL A 163 -15.21 -8.06 15.52
C VAL A 163 -14.52 -8.77 16.68
N ASP A 164 -13.70 -9.79 16.40
CA ASP A 164 -12.92 -10.52 17.39
C ASP A 164 -11.59 -9.84 17.77
N GLY A 165 -11.29 -8.68 17.19
CA GLY A 165 -10.08 -7.91 17.41
C GLY A 165 -8.90 -8.25 16.50
N ASN A 166 -8.98 -9.33 15.72
CA ASN A 166 -7.98 -9.67 14.70
C ASN A 166 -8.09 -8.75 13.48
N TRP A 167 -7.13 -8.82 12.56
CA TRP A 167 -7.12 -7.96 11.37
C TRP A 167 -7.27 -8.80 10.10
N LEU A 168 -8.24 -8.45 9.26
CA LEU A 168 -8.31 -8.93 7.89
C LEU A 168 -7.35 -8.10 7.04
N PHE A 169 -6.35 -8.74 6.46
CA PHE A 169 -5.47 -8.12 5.48
C PHE A 169 -5.67 -8.76 4.12
N VAL A 170 -6.07 -7.94 3.14
CA VAL A 170 -6.24 -8.36 1.75
C VAL A 170 -5.02 -7.88 0.96
N TYR A 171 -4.46 -8.76 0.13
CA TYR A 171 -3.29 -8.47 -0.68
C TYR A 171 -3.53 -8.84 -2.15
N ASN A 172 -2.88 -8.12 -3.05
CA ASN A 172 -2.81 -8.48 -4.46
C ASN A 172 -1.70 -9.52 -4.64
N ALA A 173 -1.93 -10.49 -5.51
CA ALA A 173 -0.96 -11.53 -5.81
C ALA A 173 -0.97 -11.84 -7.30
N ALA A 174 0.14 -12.40 -7.79
CA ALA A 174 0.18 -12.94 -9.13
C ALA A 174 0.96 -14.24 -9.22
N GLN A 175 0.62 -15.02 -10.23
CA GLN A 175 1.39 -16.16 -10.70
C GLN A 175 1.76 -15.96 -12.18
N SER A 176 2.87 -16.54 -12.60
CA SER A 176 3.23 -16.57 -14.02
C SER A 176 2.23 -17.44 -14.79
N LEU A 177 1.74 -16.94 -15.92
CA LEU A 177 0.89 -17.73 -16.80
C LEU A 177 1.75 -18.78 -17.51
N GLN A 178 1.45 -20.06 -17.25
CA GLN A 178 2.21 -21.15 -17.85
C GLN A 178 2.15 -21.09 -19.38
N GLY A 179 3.31 -21.22 -20.03
CA GLY A 179 3.44 -21.18 -21.48
C GLY A 179 3.42 -19.80 -22.12
N VAL A 180 3.29 -18.70 -21.34
CA VAL A 180 3.32 -17.33 -21.87
C VAL A 180 4.37 -16.50 -21.12
N PRO A 181 5.56 -16.27 -21.72
CA PRO A 181 6.62 -15.48 -21.10
C PRO A 181 6.12 -14.09 -20.67
N ASN A 182 6.56 -13.64 -19.49
CA ASN A 182 6.29 -12.31 -18.93
C ASN A 182 4.81 -11.95 -18.74
N LYS A 183 3.89 -12.92 -18.78
CA LYS A 183 2.47 -12.68 -18.51
C LYS A 183 2.11 -13.14 -17.10
N LEU A 184 1.56 -12.21 -16.31
CA LEU A 184 1.07 -12.47 -14.97
C LEU A 184 -0.44 -12.69 -14.97
N PHE A 185 -0.91 -13.56 -14.09
CA PHE A 185 -2.33 -13.76 -13.77
C PHE A 185 -2.56 -13.30 -12.32
N TYR A 186 -3.26 -12.18 -12.17
CA TYR A 186 -3.48 -11.53 -10.88
C TYR A 186 -4.69 -12.12 -10.14
N ASN A 187 -4.54 -12.30 -8.84
CA ASN A 187 -5.55 -12.84 -7.93
C ASN A 187 -5.47 -12.10 -6.59
N PRO A 188 -6.61 -11.76 -5.97
CA PRO A 188 -6.60 -11.32 -4.58
C PRO A 188 -6.37 -12.51 -3.64
N GLY A 189 -5.60 -12.28 -2.58
CA GLY A 189 -5.47 -13.16 -1.41
C GLY A 189 -5.88 -12.43 -0.14
N TYR A 190 -6.07 -13.18 0.94
CA TYR A 190 -6.23 -12.60 2.27
C TYR A 190 -5.53 -13.44 3.32
N VAL A 191 -5.19 -12.80 4.44
CA VAL A 191 -4.73 -13.43 5.67
C VAL A 191 -5.46 -12.82 6.87
N ILE A 192 -5.55 -13.56 7.96
CA ILE A 192 -5.96 -13.03 9.26
C ILE A 192 -4.72 -12.78 10.10
N LEU A 193 -4.50 -11.55 10.53
CA LEU A 193 -3.39 -11.17 11.41
C LEU A 193 -3.88 -11.12 12.86
N ASN A 194 -3.01 -11.50 13.79
CA ASN A 194 -3.32 -11.46 15.22
C ASN A 194 -3.58 -10.02 15.69
N GLY A 195 -4.68 -9.83 16.42
CA GLY A 195 -5.09 -8.52 16.94
C GLY A 195 -4.09 -7.84 17.88
N SER A 196 -3.39 -8.64 18.69
CA SER A 196 -2.38 -8.16 19.67
C SER A 196 -0.98 -8.08 19.09
N ASN A 197 -0.65 -8.95 18.12
CA ASN A 197 0.62 -8.93 17.40
C ASN A 197 0.38 -9.04 15.89
N PRO A 198 0.13 -7.92 15.19
CA PRO A 198 -0.20 -7.94 13.77
C PRO A 198 0.91 -8.47 12.84
N LEU A 199 2.10 -8.76 13.36
CA LEU A 199 3.16 -9.44 12.60
C LEU A 199 2.97 -10.96 12.52
N GLN A 200 2.00 -11.52 13.27
CA GLN A 200 1.67 -12.94 13.24
C GLN A 200 0.45 -13.19 12.35
N VAL A 201 0.66 -13.98 11.30
CA VAL A 201 -0.42 -14.55 10.48
C VAL A 201 -1.05 -15.74 11.23
N LEU A 202 -2.38 -15.73 11.33
CA LEU A 202 -3.20 -16.78 11.95
C LEU A 202 -3.86 -17.71 10.93
N GLN A 203 -4.17 -17.18 9.75
CA GLN A 203 -4.82 -17.89 8.64
C GLN A 203 -4.37 -17.31 7.31
#